data_AF-N4X3X4-F1
#
_entry.id   AF-N4X3X4-F1
#
_cell.length_a   1.000
_cell.length_b   1.000
_cell.length_c   1.000
_cell.angle_alpha   90.00
_cell.angle_beta   90.00
_cell.angle_gamma   90.00
#
_symmetry.space_group_name_H-M   'P 1'
#
loop_
_entity.id
_entity.type
_entity.pdbx_description
1 polymer ?
#
loop_
_entity_poly.entity_id
_entity_poly.type
_entity_poly.pdbx_seq_one_letter_code
_entity_poly.pdbx_strand_id
1 'polypeptide(L)'
;MDPASKAIAELLPNDSRTWAARADSSGIALTTLYNRYKGRPSKEEVAQRQLYLSVEEEKVLVAFLLLMSSFGQPVRIKYIAMLAFSIAR
;
A
#
# COMPACT_ATOMS: atom_id res chain seq x y z
N MET A 1 4.19 9.34 2.55
CA MET A 1 4.50 9.20 3.99
C MET A 1 3.17 9.05 4.72
N ASP A 2 2.96 7.90 5.35
CA ASP A 2 1.70 7.61 6.05
C ASP A 2 1.52 8.51 7.29
N PRO A 3 0.29 8.70 7.79
CA PRO A 3 0.00 9.63 8.89
C PRO A 3 0.83 9.37 10.16
N ALA A 4 1.14 8.11 10.45
CA ALA A 4 1.94 7.75 11.63
C ALA A 4 3.43 8.07 11.45
N SER A 5 3.97 7.90 10.24
CA SER A 5 5.34 8.35 9.94
C SER A 5 5.47 9.87 9.94
N LYS A 6 4.44 10.61 9.49
CA LYS A 6 4.39 12.07 9.63
C LYS A 6 4.34 12.50 11.08
N ALA A 7 3.49 11.88 11.90
CA ALA A 7 3.43 12.16 13.33
C ALA A 7 4.75 11.87 14.07
N ILE A 8 5.57 10.95 13.58
CA ILE A 8 6.94 10.73 14.09
C ILE A 8 7.90 11.82 13.60
N ALA A 9 7.82 12.22 12.34
CA ALA A 9 8.74 13.16 11.72
C ALA A 9 8.50 14.63 12.12
N GLU A 10 7.25 15.01 12.37
CA GLU A 10 6.84 16.37 12.73
C GLU A 10 7.12 16.72 14.20
N LEU A 11 7.39 15.73 15.07
CA LEU A 11 7.61 15.97 16.48
C LEU A 11 9.10 16.04 16.84
N LEU A 12 9.52 17.22 17.34
CA LEU A 12 10.89 17.57 17.73
C LEU A 12 11.55 16.56 18.68
N PRO A 13 12.89 16.38 18.63
CA PRO A 13 13.60 15.31 19.34
C PRO A 13 13.64 15.44 20.87
N ASN A 14 13.16 16.54 21.43
CA ASN A 14 13.57 17.00 22.76
C ASN A 14 12.46 16.96 23.81
N ASP A 15 11.51 16.03 23.71
CA ASP A 15 10.62 15.80 24.84
C ASP A 15 10.56 14.31 25.19
N SER A 16 10.78 14.05 26.47
CA SER A 16 10.76 12.73 27.13
C SER A 16 9.35 12.10 27.15
N ARG A 17 8.55 12.34 26.11
CA ARG A 17 7.17 11.87 26.00
C ARG A 17 7.12 10.40 25.66
N THR A 18 6.64 9.63 26.65
CA THR A 18 6.22 8.24 26.51
C THR A 18 5.31 8.08 25.30
N TRP A 19 5.33 6.90 24.66
CA TRP A 19 4.50 6.60 23.49
C TRP A 19 2.98 6.87 23.70
N ALA A 20 2.51 6.84 24.95
CA ALA A 20 1.15 7.22 25.33
C ALA A 20 0.83 8.68 25.01
N ALA A 21 1.65 9.63 25.49
CA ALA A 21 1.47 11.05 25.20
C ALA A 21 1.53 11.36 23.69
N ARG A 22 2.28 10.56 22.92
CA ARG A 22 2.37 10.66 21.45
C ARG A 22 1.11 10.16 20.77
N ALA A 23 0.49 9.11 21.30
CA ALA A 23 -0.77 8.59 20.81
C ALA A 23 -1.90 9.60 21.08
N ASP A 24 -1.94 10.18 22.28
CA ASP A 24 -2.93 11.16 22.70
C ASP A 24 -2.88 12.43 21.83
N SER A 25 -1.69 12.92 21.50
CA SER A 25 -1.53 14.14 20.68
C SER A 25 -1.84 13.95 19.20
N SER A 26 -1.58 12.76 18.66
CA SER A 26 -1.75 12.46 17.22
C SER A 26 -3.09 11.79 16.89
N GLY A 27 -3.79 11.26 17.90
CA GLY A 27 -4.96 10.40 17.72
C GLY A 27 -4.64 9.03 17.12
N ILE A 28 -3.36 8.70 16.94
CA ILE A 28 -2.90 7.44 16.36
C ILE A 28 -2.59 6.46 17.48
N ALA A 29 -3.05 5.21 17.35
CA ALA A 29 -2.77 4.17 18.32
C ALA A 29 -1.27 4.05 18.64
N LEU A 30 -0.95 3.97 19.93
CA LEU A 30 0.41 3.83 20.47
C LEU A 30 1.21 2.72 19.75
N THR A 31 0.57 1.56 19.56
CA THR A 31 1.16 0.40 18.91
C THR A 31 1.51 0.68 17.45
N THR A 32 0.70 1.45 16.73
CA THR A 32 0.97 1.87 15.36
C THR A 32 2.20 2.79 15.29
N LEU A 33 2.31 3.77 16.19
CA LEU A 33 3.48 4.66 16.29
C LEU A 33 4.75 3.88 16.62
N TYR A 34 4.70 2.98 17.61
CA TYR A 34 5.85 2.15 17.97
C TYR A 34 6.31 1.24 16.82
N ASN A 35 5.36 0.61 16.11
CA ASN A 35 5.67 -0.22 14.94
C ASN A 35 6.33 0.59 13.81
N ARG A 36 5.89 1.82 13.57
CA ARG A 36 6.49 2.71 12.56
C ARG A 36 7.89 3.16 12.95
N TYR A 37 8.09 3.51 14.22
CA TYR A 37 9.42 3.81 14.74
C TYR A 37 10.39 2.63 14.61
N LYS A 38 9.90 1.40 14.77
CA LYS A 38 10.66 0.17 14.53
C LYS A 38 10.86 -0.16 13.04
N GLY A 39 10.41 0.70 12.12
CA GLY A 39 10.60 0.54 10.68
C GLY A 39 9.60 -0.40 10.00
N ARG A 40 8.50 -0.76 10.66
CA ARG A 40 7.47 -1.59 10.03
C ARG A 40 6.70 -0.76 8.99
N PRO A 41 6.64 -1.18 7.71
CA PRO A 41 5.95 -0.44 6.66
C PRO A 41 4.43 -0.41 6.87
N SER A 42 3.76 0.59 6.30
CA SER A 42 2.30 0.68 6.35
C SER A 42 1.62 -0.40 5.53
N LYS A 43 0.34 -0.68 5.81
CA LYS A 43 -0.42 -1.62 4.96
C LYS A 43 -0.50 -1.10 3.53
N GLU A 44 -0.60 0.21 3.34
CA GLU A 44 -0.60 0.86 2.04
C GLU A 44 0.78 0.75 1.36
N GLU A 45 1.87 0.98 2.09
CA GLU A 45 3.23 0.83 1.56
C GLU A 45 3.55 -0.63 1.23
N VAL A 46 3.08 -1.56 2.05
CA VAL A 46 3.19 -3.00 1.77
C VAL A 46 2.37 -3.33 0.53
N ALA A 47 1.14 -2.84 0.41
CA ALA A 47 0.32 -3.05 -0.77
C ALA A 47 0.98 -2.47 -2.03
N GLN A 48 1.55 -1.26 -1.97
CA GLN A 48 2.29 -0.65 -3.06
C GLN A 48 3.52 -1.46 -3.46
N ARG A 49 4.29 -1.98 -2.48
CA ARG A 49 5.43 -2.87 -2.75
C ARG A 49 5.03 -4.24 -3.29
N GLN A 50 3.79 -4.66 -3.01
CA GLN A 50 3.22 -5.90 -3.51
C GLN A 50 2.51 -5.73 -4.86
N LEU A 51 2.40 -4.49 -5.39
CA LEU A 51 1.95 -4.29 -6.77
C LEU A 51 2.97 -4.94 -7.70
N TYR A 52 2.49 -5.95 -8.41
CA TYR A 52 3.31 -6.77 -9.31
C TYR A 52 3.49 -6.11 -10.69
N LEU A 53 2.57 -5.21 -11.03
CA LEU A 53 2.51 -4.51 -12.30
C LEU A 53 2.80 -3.03 -12.07
N SER A 54 3.53 -2.42 -13.00
CA SER A 54 3.58 -0.98 -13.15
C SER A 54 2.22 -0.43 -13.57
N VAL A 55 2.00 0.87 -13.33
CA VAL A 55 0.74 1.54 -13.71
C VAL A 55 0.42 1.39 -15.19
N GLU A 56 1.42 1.36 -16.07
CA GLU A 56 1.20 1.17 -17.50
C GLU A 56 0.83 -0.28 -17.85
N GLU A 57 1.46 -1.26 -17.21
CA GLU A 57 1.13 -2.68 -17.39
C GLU A 57 -0.29 -3.01 -16.87
N GLU A 58 -0.70 -2.39 -15.76
CA GLU A 58 -2.06 -2.50 -15.25
C GLU A 58 -3.09 -1.98 -16.26
N LYS A 59 -2.83 -0.82 -16.89
CA LYS A 59 -3.72 -0.27 -17.93
C LYS A 59 -3.85 -1.20 -19.13
N VAL A 60 -2.74 -1.80 -19.57
CA VAL A 60 -2.75 -2.77 -20.69
C VAL A 60 -3.59 -3.99 -20.32
N LEU A 61 -3.41 -4.53 -19.12
CA LEU A 61 -4.19 -5.67 -18.64
C LEU A 61 -5.69 -5.33 -18.57
N VAL A 62 -6.06 -4.18 -18.04
CA VAL A 62 -7.48 -3.74 -17.98
C VAL A 62 -8.06 -3.57 -19.39
N ALA A 63 -7.33 -2.94 -20.31
CA ALA A 63 -7.77 -2.77 -21.69
C ALA A 63 -8.02 -4.13 -22.37
N PHE A 64 -7.12 -5.10 -22.17
CA PHE A 64 -7.29 -6.46 -22.66
C PHE A 64 -8.53 -7.15 -22.07
N LEU A 65 -8.74 -7.06 -20.75
CA LEU A 65 -9.90 -7.66 -20.08
C LEU A 65 -11.23 -7.07 -20.59
N LEU A 66 -11.28 -5.75 -20.78
CA LEU A 66 -12.44 -5.05 -21.33
C LEU A 66 -12.71 -5.45 -22.79
N LEU A 67 -11.65 -5.56 -23.60
CA LEU A 67 -11.75 -6.03 -24.98
C LEU A 67 -12.31 -7.46 -25.07
N MET A 68 -11.80 -8.37 -24.25
CA MET A 68 -12.30 -9.75 -24.20
C MET A 68 -13.77 -9.80 -23.77
N SER A 69 -14.17 -8.92 -22.83
CA SER A 69 -15.57 -8.81 -22.43
C SER A 69 -16.47 -8.26 -23.54
N SER A 70 -16.00 -7.30 -24.35
CA SER A 70 -16.80 -6.77 -25.46
C SER A 70 -17.01 -7.79 -26.58
N PHE A 71 -16.10 -8.75 -26.73
CA PHE A 71 -16.28 -9.93 -27.59
C PHE A 71 -17.16 -11.03 -27.00
N GLY A 72 -17.77 -10.80 -25.82
CA GLY A 72 -18.61 -11.80 -25.14
C GLY A 72 -17.82 -12.94 -24.50
N GLN A 73 -16.50 -12.78 -24.34
CA GLN A 73 -15.60 -13.79 -23.78
C GLN A 73 -14.87 -13.24 -22.55
N PRO A 74 -15.59 -12.96 -21.44
CA PRO A 74 -14.95 -12.41 -20.25
C PRO A 74 -13.90 -13.38 -19.69
N VAL A 75 -12.72 -12.85 -19.41
CA VAL A 75 -11.62 -13.62 -18.81
C VAL A 75 -11.97 -13.96 -17.37
N ARG A 76 -11.84 -15.24 -17.01
CA ARG A 76 -12.14 -15.70 -15.64
C ARG A 76 -11.08 -15.18 -14.66
N ILE A 77 -11.50 -14.80 -13.46
CA ILE A 77 -10.64 -14.22 -12.42
C ILE A 77 -9.40 -15.07 -12.11
N LYS A 78 -9.52 -16.40 -12.18
CA LYS A 78 -8.40 -17.34 -11.96
C LYS A 78 -7.23 -17.19 -12.93
N TYR A 79 -7.45 -16.58 -14.10
CA TYR A 79 -6.41 -16.35 -15.10
C TYR A 79 -5.76 -14.98 -15.00
N ILE A 80 -6.32 -14.03 -14.25
CA ILE A 80 -5.80 -12.66 -14.17
C ILE A 80 -4.39 -12.62 -13.57
N ALA A 81 -4.13 -13.39 -12.51
CA ALA A 81 -2.80 -13.46 -11.91
C ALA A 81 -1.76 -14.05 -12.87
N MET A 82 -2.14 -15.06 -13.66
CA MET A 82 -1.26 -15.65 -14.69
C MET A 82 -0.97 -14.65 -15.82
N LEU A 83 -1.98 -13.90 -16.26
CA LEU A 83 -1.81 -12.86 -17.29
C LEU A 83 -0.93 -11.71 -16.79
N ALA A 84 -1.15 -11.24 -15.56
CA ALA A 84 -0.30 -10.25 -14.92
C ALA A 84 1.16 -10.73 -14.85
N PHE A 85 1.38 -12.00 -14.47
CA PHE A 85 2.71 -12.60 -14.44
C PHE A 85 3.39 -12.60 -15.82
N SER A 86 2.65 -12.94 -16.87
CA SER A 86 3.18 -12.93 -18.24
C SER A 86 3.51 -11.54 -18.76
N ILE A 87 2.87 -10.49 -18.26
CA ILE A 87 3.12 -9.10 -18.68
C ILE A 87 4.38 -8.54 -18.02
N ALA A 88 4.61 -8.86 -16.74
CA ALA A 88 5.73 -8.32 -15.96
C ALA A 88 7.08 -9.03 -16.21
N ARG A 89 7.12 -10.08 -17.04
CA ARG A 89 8.32 -10.87 -17.35
C ARG A 89 8.95 -10.43 -18.67
#